data_AF-A0A3P5XRD4-F1
#
_entry.id   AF-A0A3P5XRD4-F1
#
_cell.length_a   1.000
_cell.length_b   1.000
_cell.length_c   1.000
_cell.angle_alpha   90.00
_cell.angle_beta   90.00
_cell.angle_gamma   90.00
#
_symmetry.space_group_name_H-M   'P 1'
#
loop_
_entity.id
_entity.type
_entity.pdbx_description
1 polymer ?
#
loop_
_entity_poly.entity_id
_entity_poly.type
_entity_poly.pdbx_seq_one_letter_code
_entity_poly.pdbx_strand_id
1 'polypeptide(L)'
;MLHDCRCGKIDLIIVKSVSRFARNQLDFISIYRELKALSPPVGICIEDINLNTLDTNSEFILGIMAIVAQGESEQKSASITWSVIERFKRGVPMIPTQTFLGIRKTSMVEE
;
A
#
# COMPACT_ATOMS: atom_id res chain seq x y z
N MET A 1 -11.61 -8.44 -13.06
CA MET A 1 -10.42 -7.80 -13.66
C MET A 1 -9.17 -8.64 -13.51
N LEU A 2 -8.51 -8.70 -12.34
CA LEU A 2 -7.24 -9.46 -12.21
C LEU A 2 -7.39 -10.95 -12.55
N HIS A 3 -8.49 -11.58 -12.13
CA HIS A 3 -8.81 -12.94 -12.52
C HIS A 3 -8.96 -13.10 -14.04
N ASP A 4 -9.63 -12.15 -14.71
CA ASP A 4 -9.81 -12.16 -16.17
C ASP A 4 -8.48 -11.95 -16.91
N CYS A 5 -7.56 -11.19 -16.32
CA CYS A 5 -6.17 -11.04 -16.82
C CYS A 5 -5.43 -12.39 -16.75
N ARG A 6 -5.55 -13.12 -15.63
CA ARG A 6 -4.97 -14.47 -15.48
C ARG A 6 -5.59 -15.49 -16.43
N CYS A 7 -6.87 -15.31 -16.79
CA CYS A 7 -7.56 -16.13 -17.78
C CYS A 7 -7.25 -15.74 -19.24
N GLY A 8 -6.41 -14.72 -19.48
CA GLY A 8 -6.06 -14.27 -20.83
C GLY A 8 -7.21 -13.58 -21.57
N LYS A 9 -8.20 -13.03 -20.85
CA LYS A 9 -9.32 -12.29 -21.45
C LYS A 9 -9.03 -10.78 -21.59
N ILE A 10 -8.00 -10.29 -20.92
CA ILE A 10 -7.62 -8.88 -20.87
C ILE A 10 -6.13 -8.78 -21.13
N ASP A 11 -5.76 -8.06 -22.19
CA ASP A 11 -4.37 -7.86 -22.59
C ASP A 11 -3.81 -6.51 -22.14
N LEU A 12 -4.69 -5.52 -21.92
CA LEU A 12 -4.32 -4.16 -21.56
C LEU A 12 -5.32 -3.55 -20.58
N ILE A 13 -4.80 -2.94 -19.53
CA ILE A 13 -5.56 -2.18 -18.53
C ILE A 13 -5.20 -0.71 -18.67
N ILE A 14 -6.19 0.16 -18.82
CA ILE A 14 -6.00 1.62 -18.89
C ILE A 14 -6.67 2.24 -17.67
N VAL A 15 -5.91 3.04 -16.92
CA VAL A 15 -6.40 3.76 -15.74
C VAL A 15 -5.94 5.20 -15.75
N LYS A 16 -6.77 6.08 -15.19
CA LYS A 16 -6.42 7.50 -15.06
C LYS A 16 -5.19 7.71 -14.18
N SER A 17 -5.13 7.02 -13.03
CA SER A 17 -4.09 7.18 -12.02
C SER A 17 -3.78 5.86 -11.29
N VAL A 18 -2.62 5.77 -10.65
CA VAL A 18 -2.22 4.61 -9.81
C VAL A 18 -3.26 4.35 -8.70
N SER A 19 -3.81 5.41 -8.10
CA SER A 19 -4.81 5.31 -7.02
C SER A 19 -6.14 4.70 -7.47
N ARG A 20 -6.46 4.75 -8.77
CA ARG A 20 -7.63 4.05 -9.33
C ARG A 20 -7.41 2.54 -9.46
N PHE A 21 -6.15 2.11 -9.48
CA PHE A 21 -5.78 0.71 -9.62
C PHE A 21 -5.53 0.03 -8.26
N ALA A 22 -4.76 0.67 -7.37
CA ALA A 22 -4.40 0.11 -6.06
C ALA A 22 -4.54 1.12 -4.92
N ARG A 23 -4.76 0.61 -3.70
CA ARG A 23 -4.84 1.42 -2.47
C ARG A 23 -3.48 1.85 -1.95
N ASN A 24 -2.44 1.07 -2.21
CA ASN A 24 -1.06 1.34 -1.81
C ASN A 24 -0.14 1.16 -3.02
N GLN A 25 0.96 1.94 -3.08
CA GLN A 25 1.98 1.78 -4.11
C GLN A 25 2.60 0.37 -4.13
N LEU A 26 2.83 -0.24 -2.95
CA LEU A 26 3.39 -1.59 -2.85
C LEU A 26 2.48 -2.66 -3.47
N ASP A 27 1.17 -2.51 -3.30
CA ASP A 27 0.17 -3.40 -3.91
C ASP A 27 0.22 -3.28 -5.44
N PHE A 28 0.29 -2.04 -5.95
CA PHE A 28 0.45 -1.79 -7.39
C PHE A 28 1.69 -2.46 -7.97
N ILE A 29 2.86 -2.27 -7.36
CA ILE A 29 4.13 -2.85 -7.84
C ILE A 29 4.06 -4.39 -7.85
N SER A 30 3.43 -4.98 -6.84
CA SER A 30 3.30 -6.43 -6.72
C SER A 30 2.40 -7.00 -7.81
N ILE A 31 1.25 -6.37 -8.03
CA ILE A 31 0.31 -6.77 -9.09
C ILE A 31 0.91 -6.54 -10.49
N TYR A 32 1.62 -5.44 -10.70
CA TYR A 32 2.33 -5.19 -11.95
C TYR A 32 3.32 -6.33 -12.28
N ARG A 33 4.16 -6.71 -11.31
CA ARG A 33 5.15 -7.80 -11.50
C ARG A 33 4.46 -9.12 -11.82
N GLU A 34 3.34 -9.39 -11.16
CA GLU A 34 2.52 -10.56 -11.44
C GLU A 34 1.97 -10.53 -12.88
N LEU A 35 1.33 -9.43 -13.29
CA LEU A 35 0.71 -9.29 -14.61
C LEU A 35 1.73 -9.33 -15.75
N LYS A 36 2.95 -8.83 -15.52
CA LYS A 36 4.07 -8.93 -16.46
C LYS A 36 4.63 -10.36 -16.57
N ALA A 37 4.54 -11.15 -15.50
CA ALA A 37 4.99 -12.54 -15.49
C ALA A 37 4.00 -13.52 -16.13
N LEU A 38 2.77 -13.07 -16.45
CA LEU A 38 1.80 -13.87 -17.20
C LEU A 38 2.24 -14.10 -18.65
N SER A 39 1.73 -15.17 -19.25
CA SER A 39 1.92 -15.50 -20.66
C SER A 39 0.55 -15.72 -21.30
N PRO A 40 0.03 -14.79 -22.12
CA PRO A 40 0.64 -13.52 -22.56
C PRO A 40 0.73 -12.46 -21.45
N PRO A 41 1.72 -11.54 -21.50
CA PRO A 41 1.87 -10.48 -20.50
C PRO A 41 0.75 -9.45 -20.65
N VAL A 42 0.24 -8.97 -19.51
CA VAL A 42 -0.82 -7.96 -19.48
C VAL A 42 -0.22 -6.59 -19.18
N GLY A 43 -0.45 -5.64 -20.08
CA GLY A 43 0.02 -4.26 -19.94
C GLY A 43 -0.88 -3.41 -19.04
N ILE A 44 -0.30 -2.39 -18.40
CA ILE A 44 -1.00 -1.38 -17.64
C ILE A 44 -0.55 0.00 -18.15
N CYS A 45 -1.51 0.82 -18.56
CA CYS A 45 -1.29 2.20 -18.95
C CYS A 45 -1.89 3.12 -17.89
N ILE A 46 -1.08 4.07 -17.41
CA ILE A 46 -1.49 5.08 -16.43
C ILE A 46 -1.38 6.45 -17.09
N GLU A 47 -2.52 7.12 -17.25
CA GLU A 47 -2.58 8.40 -17.98
C GLU A 47 -1.89 9.55 -17.25
N ASP A 48 -2.03 9.67 -15.93
CA ASP A 48 -1.51 10.79 -15.14
C ASP A 48 0.02 10.94 -15.23
N ILE A 49 0.73 9.82 -15.35
CA ILE A 49 2.20 9.77 -15.43
C ILE A 49 2.67 9.37 -16.82
N ASN A 50 1.75 9.23 -17.78
CA ASN A 50 1.97 8.73 -19.13
C ASN A 50 2.89 7.49 -19.17
N LEU A 51 2.59 6.52 -18.31
CA LEU A 51 3.40 5.31 -18.15
C LEU A 51 2.69 4.13 -18.80
N ASN A 52 3.39 3.46 -19.71
CA ASN A 52 2.98 2.16 -20.26
C ASN A 52 3.95 1.10 -19.75
N THR A 53 3.46 0.14 -18.99
CA THR A 53 4.29 -0.89 -18.35
C THR A 53 4.89 -1.93 -19.32
N LEU A 54 4.52 -1.88 -20.61
CA LEU A 54 5.14 -2.69 -21.66
C LEU A 54 6.40 -2.04 -22.24
N ASP A 55 6.64 -0.74 -22.00
CA ASP A 55 7.83 -0.04 -22.47
C ASP A 55 9.04 -0.29 -21.54
N THR A 56 10.25 -0.28 -22.10
CA THR A 56 11.49 -0.55 -21.35
C THR A 56 11.79 0.53 -20.31
N ASN A 57 11.38 1.78 -20.56
CA ASN A 57 11.55 2.89 -19.61
C ASN A 57 10.67 2.77 -18.36
N SER A 58 9.62 1.93 -18.41
CA SER A 58 8.68 1.78 -17.31
C SER A 58 9.29 1.13 -16.07
N GLU A 59 10.26 0.22 -16.23
CA GLU A 59 10.96 -0.42 -15.11
C GLU A 59 11.70 0.59 -14.23
N PHE A 60 12.33 1.60 -14.85
CA PHE A 60 13.05 2.63 -14.11
C PHE A 60 12.10 3.49 -13.28
N ILE A 61 10.99 3.94 -13.87
CA ILE A 61 9.99 4.75 -13.18
C ILE A 61 9.34 3.95 -12.04
N LEU A 62 9.06 2.67 -12.28
CA LEU A 62 8.53 1.76 -11.26
C LEU A 62 9.53 1.51 -10.13
N GLY A 63 10.82 1.44 -10.42
CA GLY A 63 11.89 1.37 -9.43
C GLY A 63 11.93 2.60 -8.53
N ILE A 64 11.83 3.80 -9.12
CA ILE A 64 11.73 5.05 -8.34
C ILE A 64 10.47 5.04 -7.47
N MET A 65 9.31 4.64 -8.02
CA MET A 65 8.07 4.55 -7.26
C MET A 65 8.17 3.56 -6.09
N ALA A 66 8.90 2.45 -6.27
CA ALA A 66 9.14 1.49 -5.19
C ALA A 66 9.95 2.09 -4.05
N ILE A 67 11.00 2.87 -4.37
CA ILE A 67 11.82 3.57 -3.37
C ILE A 67 10.97 4.58 -2.60
N VAL A 68 10.17 5.38 -3.29
CA VAL A 68 9.27 6.36 -2.66
C VAL A 68 8.26 5.66 -1.76
N ALA A 69 7.64 4.58 -2.23
CA ALA A 69 6.67 3.80 -1.46
C ALA A 69 7.26 3.20 -0.19
N GLN A 70 8.50 2.71 -0.25
CA GLN A 70 9.23 2.20 0.90
C GLN A 70 9.47 3.31 1.93
N GLY A 71 9.92 4.49 1.49
CA GLY A 71 10.14 5.64 2.36
C GLY A 71 8.85 6.11 3.06
N GLU A 72 7.72 6.13 2.35
CA GLU A 72 6.42 6.46 2.96
C GLU A 72 5.99 5.45 4.01
N SER A 73 6.24 4.15 3.78
CA SER A 73 5.95 3.08 4.72
C SER A 73 6.77 3.21 6.00
N GLU A 74 8.08 3.46 5.85
CA GLU A 74 9.01 3.68 6.97
C GLU A 74 8.63 4.92 7.78
N GLN A 75 8.28 6.02 7.11
CA GLN A 75 7.84 7.25 7.76
C GLN A 75 6.57 7.04 8.60
N LYS A 76 5.60 6.27 8.10
CA LYS A 76 4.38 5.92 8.85
C LYS A 76 4.72 5.07 10.08
N SER A 77 5.58 4.07 9.92
CA SER A 77 6.03 3.21 11.02
C SER A 77 6.74 4.00 12.12
N ALA A 78 7.65 4.91 11.73
CA ALA A 78 8.34 5.80 12.64
C ALA A 78 7.36 6.72 13.40
N SER A 79 6.36 7.26 12.72
CA SER A 79 5.33 8.11 13.34
C SER A 79 4.49 7.37 14.39
N ILE A 80 4.11 6.11 14.12
CA ILE A 80 3.40 5.26 15.08
C ILE A 80 4.29 4.97 16.29
N THR A 81 5.54 4.59 16.06
CA THR A 81 6.52 4.31 17.12
C THR A 81 6.73 5.54 18.01
N TRP A 82 6.91 6.70 17.39
CA TRP A 82 7.00 7.98 18.09
C TRP A 82 5.75 8.25 18.94
N SER A 83 4.55 8.03 18.38
CA SER A 83 3.28 8.22 19.08
C SER A 83 3.16 7.31 20.31
N VAL A 84 3.65 6.07 20.22
CA VAL A 84 3.69 5.14 21.36
C VAL A 84 4.67 5.64 22.42
N ILE A 85 5.90 6.00 22.03
CA ILE A 85 6.92 6.53 22.96
C ILE A 85 6.39 7.76 23.69
N GLU A 86 5.77 8.70 22.98
CA GLU A 86 5.23 9.93 23.54
C GLU A 86 4.09 9.65 24.55
N ARG A 87 3.22 8.69 24.26
CA ARG A 87 2.18 8.24 25.20
C ARG A 87 2.75 7.64 26.48
N PHE A 88 3.81 6.82 26.36
CA PHE A 88 4.53 6.28 27.51
C PHE A 88 5.18 7.38 28.36
N LYS A 89 5.80 8.40 27.73
CA LYS A 89 6.36 9.56 28.44
C LYS A 89 5.30 10.34 29.22
N ARG A 90 4.09 10.44 28.69
CA ARG A 90 2.94 11.11 29.33
C ARG A 90 2.25 10.24 30.39
N GLY A 91 2.74 9.03 30.67
CA GLY A 91 2.15 8.12 31.65
C GLY A 91 0.84 7.48 31.22
N VAL A 92 0.47 7.54 29.94
CA VAL A 92 -0.76 6.94 29.39
C VAL A 92 -0.40 5.77 28.46
N PRO A 93 0.00 4.62 29.00
CA PRO A 93 0.39 3.46 28.19
C PRO A 93 -0.80 2.89 27.41
N MET A 94 -0.51 2.33 26.23
CA MET A 94 -1.53 1.66 25.43
C MET A 94 -1.74 0.23 25.97
N ILE A 95 -2.77 0.04 26.79
CA ILE A 95 -3.08 -1.26 27.42
C ILE A 95 -4.20 -1.96 26.63
N PRO A 96 -3.98 -3.18 26.12
CA PRO A 96 -5.02 -3.97 25.45
C PRO A 96 -6.03 -4.50 26.47
N THR A 97 -7.09 -3.74 26.72
CA THR A 97 -8.13 -4.05 27.71
C THR A 97 -9.07 -5.19 27.29
N GLN A 98 -9.00 -5.67 26.04
CA GLN A 98 -9.81 -6.80 25.57
C GLN A 98 -9.27 -8.16 26.01
N THR A 99 -7.97 -8.28 26.28
CA THR A 99 -7.32 -9.56 26.61
C THR A 99 -7.16 -9.78 28.12
N PHE A 100 -7.36 -8.74 28.94
CA PHE A 100 -7.32 -8.85 30.39
C PHE A 100 -8.65 -9.35 30.95
N LEU A 101 -8.65 -10.56 31.52
CA LEU A 101 -9.81 -11.10 32.20
C LEU A 101 -10.12 -10.28 33.46
N GLY A 102 -11.36 -9.83 33.63
CA GLY A 102 -11.82 -9.11 34.83
C GLY A 102 -11.58 -7.60 34.85
N ILE A 103 -10.94 -7.01 33.84
CA ILE A 103 -10.75 -5.56 33.72
C ILE A 103 -11.62 -5.03 32.58
N ARG A 104 -12.47 -4.03 32.85
CA ARG A 104 -13.14 -3.25 31.79
C ARG A 104 -12.50 -1.88 31.68
N LYS A 105 -12.36 -1.40 30.44
CA LYS A 105 -12.00 -0.01 30.17
C LYS A 105 -13.15 0.90 30.59
N THR A 106 -13.04 1.52 31.76
CA THR A 106 -13.87 2.69 32.09
C THR A 106 -13.28 3.89 31.37
N SER A 107 -14.08 4.62 30.59
CA SER A 107 -13.67 5.91 30.05
C SER A 107 -13.55 6.88 31.21
N MET A 108 -12.34 7.42 31.46
CA MET A 108 -12.19 8.61 32.29
C MET A 108 -12.86 9.77 31.54
N VAL A 109 -14.09 10.09 31.94
CA VAL A 109 -14.72 11.37 31.64
C VAL A 109 -14.15 12.33 32.67
N GLU A 110 -13.24 13.20 32.26
CA GLU A 110 -12.84 14.36 33.07
C GLU A 110 -13.99 15.38 33.01
N GLU A 111 -14.53 15.75 34.17
CA GLU A 111 -15.27 17.01 34.40
C GLU A 111 -14.30 18.20 34.38
#